data_AF-A0A7V9B4N3-F1
#
_entry.id   AF-A0A7V9B4N3-F1
#
_cell.length_a   1.000
_cell.length_b   1.000
_cell.length_c   1.000
_cell.angle_alpha   90.00
_cell.angle_beta   90.00
_cell.angle_gamma   90.00
#
_symmetry.space_group_name_H-M   'P 1'
#
loop_
_entity.id
_entity.type
_entity.pdbx_description
1 polymer ?
#
loop_
_entity_poly.entity_id
_entity_poly.type
_entity_poly.pdbx_seq_one_letter_code
_entity_poly.pdbx_strand_id
1 'polypeptide(L)'
;MSAQNRVTPLGQIEAIARRGTFLGNRGCLHRDRRIVRPWNGRRWITCVLAFKGWHHEQWAEGRWTALFFDDEAVALAAGHRPCALCRRADYERFRAAWAGAFGKRQGADAMDLCL
;
A
#
# COMPACT_ATOMS: atom_id res chain seq x y z
N MET A 1 19.82 6.37 -11.00
CA MET A 1 18.86 5.25 -11.13
C MET A 1 17.71 5.47 -10.16
N SER A 2 16.48 5.15 -10.56
CA SER A 2 15.28 5.18 -9.70
C SER A 2 15.39 4.14 -8.58
N ALA A 3 14.84 4.44 -7.41
CA ALA A 3 14.78 3.47 -6.31
C ALA A 3 13.75 2.37 -6.62
N GLN A 4 14.05 1.11 -6.24
CA GLN A 4 13.16 -0.03 -6.39
C GLN A 4 12.04 -0.03 -5.33
N ASN A 5 11.04 0.83 -5.53
CA ASN A 5 9.90 0.94 -4.62
C ASN A 5 8.61 1.38 -5.32
N ARG A 6 8.50 1.13 -6.64
CA ARG A 6 7.28 1.38 -7.42
C ARG A 6 6.57 0.06 -7.63
N VAL A 7 5.28 0.03 -7.33
CA VAL A 7 4.50 -1.20 -7.42
C VAL A 7 3.70 -1.22 -8.71
N THR A 8 3.82 -2.29 -9.48
CA THR A 8 3.03 -2.51 -10.71
C THR A 8 1.62 -3.02 -10.36
N PRO A 9 0.64 -3.01 -11.30
CA PRO A 9 -0.67 -3.61 -11.07
C PRO A 9 -0.62 -5.09 -10.68
N LEU A 10 0.42 -5.81 -11.11
CA LEU A 10 0.66 -7.22 -10.76
C LEU A 10 1.37 -7.39 -9.41
N GLY A 11 1.64 -6.28 -8.71
CA GLY A 11 2.28 -6.29 -7.41
C GLY A 11 3.80 -6.42 -7.43
N GLN A 12 4.45 -6.32 -8.60
CA GLN A 12 5.92 -6.34 -8.68
C GLN A 12 6.51 -5.02 -8.16
N ILE A 13 7.69 -5.07 -7.55
CA ILE A 13 8.39 -3.88 -7.04
C ILE A 13 9.57 -3.56 -7.96
N GLU A 14 9.47 -2.44 -8.66
CA GLU A 14 10.37 -2.08 -9.76
C GLU A 14 11.04 -0.71 -9.54
N ALA A 15 12.16 -0.51 -10.24
CA ALA A 15 12.94 0.71 -10.24
C ALA A 15 12.52 1.62 -11.41
N ILE A 16 11.29 2.14 -11.38
CA ILE A 16 10.74 3.00 -12.45
C ILE A 16 10.86 4.49 -12.08
N ALA A 17 11.19 5.34 -13.05
CA ALA A 17 11.27 6.80 -12.89
C ALA A 17 9.90 7.50 -12.83
N ARG A 18 8.94 6.93 -12.08
CA ARG A 18 7.65 7.57 -11.80
C ARG A 18 7.57 8.00 -10.35
N ARG A 19 7.05 9.21 -10.10
CA ARG A 19 6.94 9.75 -8.74
C ARG A 19 5.93 8.95 -7.90
N GLY A 20 4.82 8.55 -8.50
CA GLY A 20 3.67 7.98 -7.81
C GLY A 20 2.79 9.07 -7.16
N THR A 21 1.49 8.80 -7.09
CA THR A 21 0.49 9.69 -6.47
C THR A 21 -0.06 9.12 -5.15
N PHE A 22 0.22 7.85 -4.86
CA PHE A 22 -0.12 7.19 -3.61
C PHE A 22 1.08 6.48 -2.98
N LEU A 23 1.04 6.36 -1.66
CA LEU A 23 2.00 5.64 -0.83
C LEU A 23 1.44 4.27 -0.47
N GLY A 24 2.29 3.27 -0.28
CA GLY A 24 1.91 1.90 0.04
C GLY A 24 2.73 1.32 1.18
N ASN A 25 2.09 0.45 1.96
CA ASN A 25 2.76 -0.39 2.93
C ASN A 25 2.55 -1.86 2.58
N ARG A 26 3.65 -2.62 2.55
CA ARG A 26 3.66 -4.10 2.59
C ARG A 26 4.55 -4.64 3.71
N GLY A 27 4.91 -3.81 4.69
CA GLY A 27 5.83 -4.13 5.79
C GLY A 27 7.28 -3.76 5.49
N CYS A 28 8.20 -4.26 6.33
CA CYS A 28 9.65 -4.07 6.16
C CYS A 28 10.18 -5.06 5.12
N LEU A 29 10.52 -4.55 3.93
CA LEU A 29 10.91 -5.35 2.76
C LEU A 29 12.39 -5.23 2.40
N HIS A 30 13.09 -4.26 2.99
CA HIS A 30 14.40 -3.85 2.53
C HIS A 30 15.51 -4.24 3.50
N ARG A 31 16.70 -4.43 2.94
CA ARG A 31 17.98 -4.31 3.65
C ARG A 31 18.78 -3.26 2.89
N ASP A 32 19.24 -2.23 3.58
CA ASP A 32 19.78 -1.01 2.98
C ASP A 32 18.80 -0.42 1.95
N ARG A 33 19.15 -0.45 0.66
CA ARG A 33 18.30 0.05 -0.44
C ARG A 33 17.80 -1.06 -1.37
N ARG A 34 17.94 -2.32 -0.96
CA ARG A 34 17.58 -3.50 -1.75
C ARG A 34 16.31 -4.14 -1.21
N ILE A 35 15.35 -4.42 -2.08
CA ILE A 35 14.19 -5.24 -1.75
C ILE A 35 14.66 -6.70 -1.61
N VAL A 36 14.43 -7.29 -0.44
CA VAL A 36 14.86 -8.67 -0.12
C VAL A 36 13.69 -9.64 0.08
N ARG A 37 12.45 -9.12 0.10
CA ARG A 37 11.22 -9.91 0.19
C ARG A 37 10.05 -9.15 -0.43
N PRO A 38 9.01 -9.83 -0.92
CA PRO A 38 7.89 -9.17 -1.61
C PRO A 38 6.85 -8.55 -0.64
N TRP A 39 6.72 -9.09 0.58
CA TRP A 39 5.88 -8.54 1.66
C TRP A 39 6.36 -9.01 3.04
N ASN A 40 5.86 -8.35 4.09
CA ASN A 40 6.03 -8.70 5.49
C ASN A 40 4.76 -8.29 6.27
N GLY A 41 3.87 -9.26 6.46
CA GLY A 41 2.53 -9.04 7.01
C GLY A 41 1.44 -8.84 5.95
N ARG A 42 0.20 -8.74 6.40
CA ARG A 42 -1.02 -8.74 5.55
C ARG A 42 -1.68 -7.38 5.40
N ARG A 43 -1.23 -6.38 6.16
CA ARG A 43 -1.84 -5.04 6.18
C ARG A 43 -1.36 -4.22 4.98
N TRP A 44 -1.83 -4.61 3.80
CA TRP A 44 -1.53 -3.99 2.53
C TRP A 44 -2.48 -2.82 2.32
N ILE A 45 -1.95 -1.62 2.57
CA ILE A 45 -2.74 -0.40 2.53
C ILE A 45 -2.15 0.61 1.56
N THR A 46 -3.03 1.36 0.89
CA THR A 46 -2.68 2.55 0.11
C THR A 46 -3.07 3.81 0.89
N CYS A 47 -2.14 4.77 0.94
CA CYS A 47 -2.16 5.99 1.73
C CYS A 47 -2.00 7.21 0.82
N VAL A 48 -2.47 8.37 1.28
CA VAL A 48 -2.09 9.66 0.68
C VAL A 48 -0.61 9.95 0.94
N LEU A 49 0.02 10.77 0.09
CA LEU A 49 1.43 11.14 0.22
C LEU A 49 1.73 12.06 1.41
N ALA A 50 0.75 12.86 1.85
CA ALA A 50 0.89 13.80 2.95
C ALA A 50 -0.32 13.73 3.88
N PHE A 51 -0.06 13.55 5.18
CA PHE A 51 -1.09 13.50 6.21
C PHE A 51 -0.54 14.06 7.52
N LYS A 52 -1.23 15.05 8.11
CA LYS A 52 -0.86 15.67 9.40
C LYS A 52 0.60 16.18 9.51
N GLY A 53 1.26 16.47 8.40
CA GLY A 53 2.68 16.86 8.39
C GLY A 53 3.65 15.76 8.85
N TRP A 54 3.20 14.51 8.90
CA TRP A 54 4.04 13.39 9.30
C TRP A 54 5.05 13.04 8.21
N HIS A 55 6.28 12.78 8.63
CA HIS A 55 7.38 12.41 7.75
C HIS A 55 7.88 11.03 8.12
N HIS A 56 8.17 10.22 7.10
CA HIS A 56 8.76 8.90 7.25
C HIS A 56 10.08 8.86 6.49
N GLU A 57 11.15 8.46 7.17
CA GLU A 57 12.45 8.26 6.55
C GLU A 57 12.44 7.01 5.67
N GLN A 58 12.67 7.19 4.38
CA GLN A 58 12.77 6.05 3.46
C GLN A 58 14.03 5.25 3.73
N TRP A 59 13.92 3.92 3.68
CA TRP A 59 15.04 2.99 3.86
C TRP A 59 15.64 2.97 5.28
N ALA A 60 14.91 3.48 6.28
CA ALA A 60 15.28 3.32 7.68
C ALA A 60 15.21 1.84 8.09
N GLU A 61 16.32 1.34 8.66
CA GLU A 61 16.45 -0.07 9.04
C GLU A 61 15.37 -0.50 10.04
N GLY A 62 14.82 -1.70 9.84
CA GLY A 62 13.75 -2.24 10.69
C GLY A 62 12.40 -1.54 10.55
N ARG A 63 12.27 -0.51 9.71
CA ARG A 63 11.01 0.18 9.43
C ARG A 63 10.35 -0.33 8.16
N TRP A 64 9.06 -0.07 8.04
CA TRP A 64 8.30 -0.42 6.85
C TRP A 64 8.87 0.28 5.61
N THR A 65 8.82 -0.41 4.48
CA THR A 65 9.30 0.12 3.20
C THR A 65 8.23 1.01 2.59
N ALA A 66 8.56 2.28 2.35
CA ALA A 66 7.72 3.19 1.58
C ALA A 66 7.64 2.74 0.12
N LEU A 67 6.47 2.24 -0.29
CA LEU A 67 6.15 1.89 -1.67
C LEU A 67 5.32 2.99 -2.32
N PHE A 68 5.36 3.10 -3.65
CA PHE A 68 4.62 4.12 -4.39
C PHE A 68 3.83 3.50 -5.54
N PHE A 69 2.59 3.97 -5.70
CA PHE A 69 1.72 3.60 -6.82
C PHE A 69 1.52 4.79 -7.74
N ASP A 70 1.40 4.52 -9.03
CA ASP A 70 1.16 5.56 -10.02
C ASP A 70 -0.18 6.26 -9.78
N ASP A 71 -1.22 5.46 -9.53
CA ASP A 71 -2.57 5.88 -9.18
C ASP A 71 -3.23 4.88 -8.21
N GLU A 72 -4.49 5.13 -7.86
CA GLU A 72 -5.27 4.25 -7.00
C GLU A 72 -5.59 2.91 -7.67
N ALA A 73 -5.88 2.89 -8.97
CA ALA A 73 -6.24 1.66 -9.67
C ALA A 73 -5.10 0.65 -9.63
N VAL A 74 -3.85 1.10 -9.81
CA VAL A 74 -2.65 0.28 -9.61
C VAL A 74 -2.57 -0.27 -8.19
N ALA A 75 -2.86 0.55 -7.18
CA ALA A 75 -2.81 0.12 -5.78
C ALA A 75 -3.84 -0.97 -5.46
N LEU A 76 -5.08 -0.78 -5.92
CA LEU A 76 -6.17 -1.74 -5.76
C LEU A 76 -5.88 -3.05 -6.49
N ALA A 77 -5.42 -2.99 -7.75
CA ALA A 77 -5.03 -4.16 -8.53
C ALA A 77 -3.90 -4.95 -7.87
N ALA A 78 -2.95 -4.24 -7.25
CA ALA A 78 -1.86 -4.82 -6.47
C ALA A 78 -2.27 -5.35 -5.09
N GLY A 79 -3.59 -5.45 -4.80
CA GLY A 79 -4.15 -6.03 -3.58
C GLY A 79 -4.21 -5.09 -2.37
N HIS A 80 -4.00 -3.78 -2.53
CA HIS A 80 -4.06 -2.84 -1.41
C HIS A 80 -5.47 -2.28 -1.25
N ARG A 81 -5.96 -2.22 -0.02
CA ARG A 81 -7.17 -1.46 0.32
C ARG A 81 -6.82 -0.04 0.76
N PRO A 82 -7.76 0.93 0.67
CA PRO A 82 -7.54 2.25 1.23
C PRO A 82 -7.25 2.20 2.74
N CYS A 83 -6.30 3.02 3.18
CA CYS A 83 -5.95 3.16 4.59
C CYS A 83 -7.11 3.74 5.41
N ALA A 84 -7.48 3.05 6.49
CA ALA A 84 -8.56 3.50 7.39
C ALA A 84 -8.22 4.78 8.18
N LEU A 85 -6.96 5.22 8.20
CA LEU A 85 -6.54 6.44 8.89
C LEU A 85 -6.59 7.66 7.97
N CYS A 86 -5.70 7.71 6.97
CA CYS A 86 -5.53 8.89 6.13
C CYS A 86 -6.46 8.93 4.90
N ARG A 87 -7.11 7.81 4.57
CA ARG A 87 -8.07 7.68 3.47
C ARG A 87 -9.43 7.16 3.96
N ARG A 88 -9.90 7.63 5.12
CA ARG A 88 -11.10 7.11 5.80
C ARG A 88 -12.34 7.06 4.90
N ALA A 89 -12.62 8.11 4.13
CA ALA A 89 -13.79 8.14 3.24
C ALA A 89 -13.70 7.04 2.16
N ASP A 90 -12.53 6.87 1.54
CA ASP A 90 -12.27 5.80 0.56
C ASP A 90 -12.38 4.41 1.20
N TYR A 91 -11.88 4.25 2.42
CA TYR A 91 -11.96 3.00 3.16
C TYR A 91 -13.43 2.59 3.42
N GLU A 92 -14.29 3.52 3.83
CA GLU A 92 -15.71 3.20 4.04
C GLU A 92 -16.45 2.90 2.72
N ARG A 93 -16.07 3.55 1.60
CA ARG A 93 -16.55 3.19 0.26
C ARG A 93 -16.09 1.79 -0.15
N PHE A 94 -14.82 1.47 0.04
CA PHE A 94 -14.26 0.15 -0.24
C PHE A 94 -15.00 -0.95 0.55
N ARG A 95 -15.26 -0.72 1.84
CA ARG A 95 -16.05 -1.65 2.67
C ARG A 95 -17.49 -1.83 2.19
N ALA A 96 -18.11 -0.76 1.67
CA ALA A 96 -19.46 -0.84 1.10
C ALA A 96 -19.45 -1.68 -0.18
N ALA A 97 -18.49 -1.44 -1.08
CA ALA A 97 -18.30 -2.24 -2.30
C ALA A 97 -18.00 -3.71 -1.97
N TRP A 98 -17.16 -3.97 -0.97
CA TRP A 98 -16.89 -5.30 -0.45
C TRP A 98 -18.17 -6.00 0.03
N ALA A 99 -19.03 -5.29 0.77
CA ALA A 99 -20.30 -5.84 1.20
C ALA A 99 -21.23 -6.19 0.03
N GLY A 100 -21.25 -5.35 -1.01
CA GLY A 100 -22.00 -5.63 -2.24
C GLY A 100 -21.49 -6.86 -2.99
N ALA A 101 -20.17 -7.08 -3.02
CA ALA A 101 -19.56 -8.21 -3.73
C ALA A 101 -19.60 -9.54 -2.94
N PHE A 102 -19.47 -9.49 -1.61
CA PHE A 102 -19.28 -10.67 -0.76
C PHE A 102 -20.39 -10.87 0.29
N GLY A 103 -21.48 -10.11 0.21
CA GLY A 103 -22.68 -10.26 1.04
C GLY A 103 -22.56 -9.79 2.49
N LYS A 104 -21.41 -9.25 2.91
CA LYS A 104 -21.22 -8.73 4.28
C LYS A 104 -20.19 -7.62 4.36
N ARG A 105 -20.48 -6.61 5.17
CA ARG A 105 -19.52 -5.55 5.50
C ARG A 105 -18.47 -6.10 6.45
N GLN A 106 -17.21 -6.02 6.06
CA GLN A 106 -16.10 -6.55 6.84
C GLN A 106 -15.24 -5.47 7.49
N GLY A 107 -14.54 -5.86 8.56
CA GLY A 107 -13.47 -5.07 9.15
C GLY A 107 -12.16 -5.19 8.37
N ALA A 108 -11.19 -4.33 8.69
CA ALA A 108 -9.87 -4.34 8.07
C ALA A 108 -9.18 -5.71 8.11
N ASP A 109 -9.15 -6.35 9.28
CA ASP A 109 -8.43 -7.61 9.47
C ASP A 109 -9.08 -8.76 8.70
N ALA A 110 -10.41 -8.79 8.60
CA ALA A 110 -11.13 -9.78 7.80
C ALA A 110 -10.89 -9.60 6.30
N MET A 111 -10.81 -8.36 5.80
CA MET A 111 -10.46 -8.09 4.40
C MET A 111 -9.00 -8.45 4.09
N ASP A 112 -8.07 -8.16 5.02
CA ASP A 112 -6.63 -8.48 4.90
C ASP A 112 -6.35 -10.00 4.86
N LEU A 113 -7.32 -10.86 5.16
CA LEU A 113 -7.20 -12.32 4.99
C LEU A 113 -7.53 -12.80 3.57
N CYS A 114 -8.19 -11.95 2.78
CA CYS A 114 -8.74 -12.31 1.47
C CYS A 114 -8.07 -11.57 0.30
N LEU A 115 -7.29 -10.52 0.61
CA LEU A 115 -6.45 -9.78 -0.33
C LEU A 115 -5.03 -10.36 -0.35
#